data_AF-A0A7K2XBQ8-F1
#
_entry.id   AF-A0A7K2XBQ8-F1
#
_cell.length_a   1.000
_cell.length_b   1.000
_cell.length_c   1.000
_cell.angle_alpha   90.00
_cell.angle_beta   90.00
_cell.angle_gamma   90.00
#
_symmetry.space_group_name_H-M   'P 1'
#
loop_
_entity.id
_entity.type
_entity.pdbx_description
1 polymer ?
#
loop_
_entity_poly.entity_id
_entity_poly.type
_entity_poly.pdbx_seq_one_letter_code
_entity_poly.pdbx_strand_id
1 'polypeptide(L)'
;MGYAHEYAHAVLHRGRVPMEPTDHVVNWADGPRRGKYYPRAEAFALPETEDLPDVPIAPGLLPGAAGGPVPEPRAGFGLPLLSAMLKDSYGLTGRRLGVQANTDLAGLPYYHHANWSRGTAGGGGLYPVSVHWASGPSGPLTPGL
;
A
#
# COMPACT_ATOMS: atom_id res chain seq x y z
N MET A 1 -0.58 30.36 -11.57
CA MET A 1 -1.00 29.01 -11.14
C MET A 1 -0.02 28.53 -10.08
N GLY A 2 -0.43 27.66 -9.16
CA GLY A 2 0.44 27.22 -8.05
C GLY A 2 1.27 25.99 -8.41
N TYR A 3 2.38 25.79 -7.69
CA TYR A 3 3.31 24.66 -7.90
C TYR A 3 2.63 23.29 -7.93
N ALA A 4 1.66 23.05 -7.06
CA ALA A 4 0.90 21.80 -7.02
C ALA A 4 0.10 21.54 -8.31
N HIS A 5 -0.44 22.61 -8.93
CA HIS A 5 -1.17 22.51 -10.19
C HIS A 5 -0.23 22.18 -11.35
N GLU A 6 0.92 22.86 -11.42
CA GLU A 6 1.94 22.61 -12.44
C GLU A 6 2.51 21.19 -12.36
N TYR A 7 2.81 20.71 -11.14
CA TYR A 7 3.25 19.34 -10.89
C TYR A 7 2.19 18.31 -11.32
N ALA A 8 0.93 18.50 -10.90
CA ALA A 8 -0.15 17.59 -11.26
C ALA A 8 -0.37 17.55 -12.78
N HIS A 9 -0.33 18.70 -13.45
CA HIS A 9 -0.43 18.80 -14.90
C HIS A 9 0.71 18.04 -15.60
N ALA A 10 1.96 18.25 -15.19
CA ALA A 10 3.11 17.51 -15.74
C ALA A 10 2.97 15.99 -15.56
N VAL A 11 2.54 15.53 -14.38
CA VAL A 11 2.33 14.11 -14.09
C VAL A 11 1.26 13.48 -14.97
N LEU A 12 0.14 14.17 -15.21
CA LEU A 12 -0.95 13.67 -16.05
C LEU A 12 -0.59 13.64 -17.54
N HIS A 13 0.21 14.61 -18.00
CA HIS A 13 0.60 14.73 -19.42
C HIS A 13 1.82 13.90 -19.82
N ARG A 14 2.59 13.35 -18.87
CA ARG A 14 3.85 12.63 -19.13
C ARG A 14 3.73 11.42 -20.07
N GLY A 15 2.54 10.82 -20.17
CA GLY A 15 2.29 9.70 -21.07
C GLY A 15 2.21 10.09 -22.55
N ARG A 16 2.08 11.39 -22.85
CA ARG A 16 2.02 11.95 -24.22
C ARG A 16 3.17 12.91 -24.52
N VAL A 17 3.62 13.65 -23.50
CA VAL A 17 4.74 14.58 -23.61
C VAL A 17 5.80 14.11 -22.63
N PRO A 18 6.94 13.56 -23.09
CA PRO A 18 8.04 13.19 -22.21
C PRO A 18 8.43 14.38 -21.32
N MET A 19 8.68 14.13 -20.04
CA MET A 19 9.25 15.17 -19.18
C MET A 19 10.75 15.31 -19.51
N GLU A 20 11.21 16.54 -19.68
CA GLU A 20 12.65 16.80 -19.73
C GLU A 20 13.29 16.58 -18.35
N PRO A 21 14.56 16.12 -18.28
CA PRO A 21 15.40 15.74 -19.41
C PRO A 21 15.08 14.33 -19.95
N THR A 22 15.02 14.19 -21.28
CA THR A 22 14.77 12.88 -21.94
C THR A 22 15.90 11.86 -21.76
N ASP A 23 17.11 12.31 -21.43
CA ASP A 23 18.30 11.50 -21.15
C ASP A 23 18.58 11.33 -19.65
N HIS A 24 17.59 11.61 -18.79
CA HIS A 24 17.74 11.51 -17.35
C HIS A 24 18.17 10.10 -16.92
N VAL A 25 19.36 10.01 -16.31
CA VAL A 25 19.83 8.80 -15.64
C VAL A 25 19.49 8.89 -14.16
N VAL A 26 18.61 8.00 -13.70
CA VAL A 26 18.19 7.94 -12.29
C VAL A 26 19.38 7.55 -11.40
N ASN A 27 19.67 8.37 -10.39
CA ASN A 27 20.62 8.03 -9.34
C ASN A 27 19.97 7.09 -8.31
N TRP A 28 20.04 5.78 -8.55
CA TRP A 28 19.46 4.79 -7.64
C TRP A 28 20.14 4.74 -6.26
N ALA A 29 21.38 5.19 -6.14
CA ALA A 29 22.09 5.26 -4.85
C ALA A 29 21.50 6.32 -3.92
N ASP A 30 20.85 7.35 -4.48
CA ASP A 30 20.11 8.39 -3.74
C ASP A 30 18.59 8.11 -3.70
N GLY A 31 18.20 6.85 -3.93
CA GLY A 31 16.81 6.44 -3.87
C GLY A 31 16.20 6.61 -2.46
N PRO A 32 14.89 6.90 -2.35
CA PRO A 32 14.23 6.98 -1.06
C PRO A 32 14.28 5.63 -0.34
N ARG A 33 14.31 5.67 1.00
CA ARG A 33 14.18 4.45 1.82
C ARG A 33 12.86 3.73 1.50
N ARG A 34 12.92 2.41 1.37
CA ARG A 34 11.76 1.55 1.07
C ARG A 34 10.68 1.54 2.18
N GLY A 35 11.04 1.99 3.37
CA GLY A 35 10.14 2.11 4.52
C GLY A 35 10.44 3.38 5.31
N LYS A 36 9.42 3.86 6.02
CA LYS A 36 9.57 4.94 7.01
C LYS A 36 10.20 4.38 8.28
N TYR A 37 11.01 5.18 8.96
CA TYR A 37 11.72 4.78 10.17
C TYR A 37 11.31 5.69 11.33
N TYR A 38 10.71 5.10 12.35
CA TYR A 38 10.21 5.81 13.53
C TYR A 38 10.86 5.24 14.80
N PRO A 39 12.09 5.67 15.15
CA PRO A 39 12.87 5.06 16.24
C PRO A 39 12.27 5.24 17.63
N ARG A 40 11.35 6.20 17.80
CA ARG A 40 10.71 6.55 19.07
C ARG A 40 9.25 6.14 19.14
N ALA A 41 8.70 5.58 18.07
CA ALA A 41 7.32 5.11 18.06
C ALA A 41 7.24 3.75 18.77
N GLU A 42 6.21 3.56 19.58
CA GLU A 42 5.90 2.25 20.16
C GLU A 42 5.36 1.33 19.05
N ALA A 43 5.77 0.07 19.07
CA ALA A 43 5.29 -0.92 18.11
C ALA A 43 4.06 -1.63 18.67
N PHE A 44 2.93 -1.53 17.97
CA PHE A 44 1.72 -2.29 18.25
C PHE A 44 1.56 -3.39 17.20
N ALA A 45 1.55 -4.66 17.63
CA ALA A 45 1.28 -5.77 16.74
C ALA A 45 -0.21 -5.85 16.43
N LEU A 46 -0.57 -5.76 15.14
CA LEU A 46 -1.94 -5.95 14.72
C LEU A 46 -2.38 -7.42 14.94
N PRO A 47 -3.64 -7.67 15.30
CA PRO A 47 -4.14 -9.04 15.45
C PRO A 47 -4.01 -9.87 14.18
N GLU A 48 -3.84 -11.17 14.36
CA GLU A 48 -3.95 -12.19 13.33
C GLU A 48 -5.32 -12.12 12.62
N THR A 49 -5.33 -12.48 11.35
CA THR A 49 -6.49 -12.33 10.43
C THR A 49 -6.96 -13.66 9.86
N GLU A 50 -6.30 -14.76 10.21
CA GLU A 50 -6.49 -16.10 9.67
C GLU A 50 -7.89 -16.65 9.94
N ASP A 51 -8.49 -16.25 11.07
CA ASP A 51 -9.84 -16.64 11.46
C ASP A 51 -10.94 -15.82 10.75
N LEU A 52 -10.58 -14.77 10.01
CA LEU A 52 -11.55 -13.97 9.28
C LEU A 52 -11.88 -14.65 7.95
N PRO A 53 -13.17 -14.93 7.67
CA PRO A 53 -13.55 -15.54 6.41
C PRO A 53 -13.32 -14.56 5.26
N ASP A 54 -12.80 -15.06 4.15
CA ASP A 54 -12.75 -14.30 2.90
C ASP A 54 -14.17 -13.87 2.53
N VAL A 55 -14.38 -12.56 2.40
CA VAL A 55 -15.66 -12.00 1.96
C VAL A 55 -15.59 -11.83 0.44
N PRO A 56 -16.60 -12.28 -0.31
CA PRO A 56 -16.66 -12.01 -1.74
C PRO A 56 -16.53 -10.50 -1.97
N ILE A 57 -15.65 -10.12 -2.89
CA ILE A 57 -15.42 -8.70 -3.25
C ILE A 57 -16.61 -8.14 -4.04
N ALA A 58 -17.30 -9.00 -4.82
CA ALA A 58 -18.34 -8.60 -5.75
C ALA A 58 -19.52 -7.82 -5.12
N PRO A 59 -20.11 -8.24 -3.98
CA PRO A 59 -21.16 -7.45 -3.32
C PRO A 59 -20.76 -6.02 -2.94
N GLY A 60 -19.48 -5.79 -2.61
CA GLY A 60 -18.97 -4.47 -2.22
C GLY A 60 -18.58 -3.57 -3.41
N LEU A 61 -18.15 -4.16 -4.54
CA LEU A 61 -17.78 -3.41 -5.75
C LEU A 61 -18.92 -3.29 -6.77
N LEU A 62 -19.83 -4.26 -6.79
CA LEU A 62 -20.91 -4.40 -7.76
C LEU A 62 -22.23 -4.60 -6.98
N PRO A 63 -22.89 -3.51 -6.56
CA PRO A 63 -24.18 -3.60 -5.90
C PRO A 63 -25.17 -4.43 -6.74
N GLY A 64 -25.74 -5.48 -6.15
CA GLY A 64 -26.67 -6.40 -6.83
C GLY A 64 -26.03 -7.64 -7.49
N ALA A 65 -24.70 -7.76 -7.51
CA ALA A 65 -24.01 -8.96 -8.00
C ALA A 65 -24.04 -10.15 -7.02
N ALA A 66 -24.51 -9.92 -5.77
CA ALA A 66 -24.69 -10.96 -4.78
C ALA A 66 -25.95 -11.78 -5.11
N GLY A 67 -25.80 -12.87 -5.86
CA GLY A 67 -26.88 -13.82 -6.16
C GLY A 67 -27.32 -14.70 -4.98
N GLY A 68 -27.12 -14.25 -3.74
CA GLY A 68 -27.38 -15.04 -2.53
C GLY A 68 -27.56 -14.15 -1.29
N PRO A 69 -28.04 -14.72 -0.17
CA PRO A 69 -28.26 -13.96 1.06
C PRO A 69 -26.98 -13.26 1.48
N VAL A 70 -27.06 -11.93 1.65
CA VAL A 70 -26.00 -11.13 2.24
C VAL A 70 -25.81 -11.66 3.67
N PRO A 71 -24.60 -12.07 4.07
CA PRO A 71 -24.37 -12.48 5.45
C PRO A 71 -24.85 -11.39 6.41
N GLU A 72 -25.56 -11.77 7.45
CA GLU A 72 -25.93 -10.87 8.55
C GLU A 72 -24.72 -9.99 8.95
N PRO A 73 -24.91 -8.70 9.26
CA PRO A 73 -23.81 -7.83 9.60
C PRO A 73 -23.05 -8.42 10.80
N ARG A 74 -21.91 -9.05 10.53
CA ARG A 74 -20.98 -9.48 11.58
C ARG A 74 -20.47 -8.22 12.29
N ALA A 75 -20.08 -8.41 13.55
CA ALA A 75 -19.58 -7.42 14.50
C ALA A 75 -19.01 -6.15 13.84
N GLY A 76 -19.44 -4.98 14.32
CA GLY A 76 -19.01 -3.68 13.79
C GLY A 76 -17.49 -3.51 13.72
N PHE A 77 -17.05 -2.42 13.08
CA PHE A 77 -15.62 -2.15 12.85
C PHE A 77 -14.76 -2.35 14.11
N GLY A 78 -13.74 -3.19 14.02
CA GLY A 78 -12.86 -3.55 15.13
C GLY A 78 -11.43 -3.85 14.67
N LEU A 79 -10.53 -4.05 15.63
CA LEU A 79 -9.10 -4.25 15.37
C LEU A 79 -8.79 -5.41 14.40
N PRO A 80 -9.41 -6.61 14.50
CA PRO A 80 -9.17 -7.69 13.54
C PRO A 80 -9.57 -7.29 12.11
N LEU A 81 -10.72 -6.62 11.95
CA LEU A 81 -11.17 -6.15 10.64
C LEU A 81 -10.22 -5.08 10.07
N LEU A 82 -9.78 -4.13 10.88
CA LEU A 82 -8.78 -3.15 10.47
C LEU A 82 -7.46 -3.83 10.05
N SER A 83 -7.01 -4.83 10.80
CA SER A 83 -5.81 -5.60 10.46
C SER A 83 -5.93 -6.27 9.09
N ALA A 84 -7.06 -6.95 8.83
CA ALA A 84 -7.34 -7.57 7.53
C ALA A 84 -7.39 -6.53 6.40
N MET A 85 -8.12 -5.43 6.59
CA MET A 85 -8.21 -4.36 5.60
C MET A 85 -6.83 -3.76 5.27
N LEU A 86 -5.97 -3.56 6.27
CA LEU A 86 -4.60 -3.06 6.05
C LEU A 86 -3.74 -4.08 5.31
N LYS A 87 -3.84 -5.37 5.65
CA LYS A 87 -3.14 -6.47 4.97
C LYS A 87 -3.54 -6.54 3.49
N ASP A 88 -4.84 -6.51 3.21
CA ASP A 88 -5.41 -6.60 1.86
C ASP A 88 -5.19 -5.33 1.03
N SER A 89 -5.10 -4.16 1.66
CA SER A 89 -4.92 -2.90 0.92
C SER A 89 -3.45 -2.62 0.63
N TYR A 90 -2.60 -2.65 1.66
CA TYR A 90 -1.22 -2.15 1.57
C TYR A 90 -0.17 -2.99 2.32
N GLY A 91 -0.58 -4.14 2.88
CA GLY A 91 0.30 -5.10 3.52
C GLY A 91 1.29 -5.74 2.53
N LEU A 92 2.32 -6.39 3.06
CA LEU A 92 3.27 -7.16 2.26
C LEU A 92 2.65 -8.53 1.97
N THR A 93 2.27 -8.78 0.72
CA THR A 93 1.53 -10.00 0.32
C THR A 93 2.42 -11.09 -0.24
N GLY A 94 3.64 -10.76 -0.64
CA GLY A 94 4.55 -11.73 -1.23
C GLY A 94 5.90 -11.12 -1.58
N ARG A 95 6.94 -11.95 -1.58
CA ARG A 95 8.27 -11.54 -2.04
C ARG A 95 8.37 -11.72 -3.55
N ARG A 96 8.80 -10.67 -4.25
CA ARG A 96 9.03 -10.69 -5.70
C ARG A 96 10.40 -11.28 -5.99
N LEU A 97 10.42 -12.54 -6.42
CA LEU A 97 11.65 -13.27 -6.77
C LEU A 97 11.87 -13.38 -8.28
N GLY A 98 10.86 -13.06 -9.09
CA GLY A 98 10.97 -13.07 -10.54
C GLY A 98 11.84 -11.93 -11.07
N VAL A 99 12.57 -12.21 -12.15
CA VAL A 99 13.26 -11.19 -12.95
C VAL A 99 12.20 -10.35 -13.67
N GLN A 100 12.25 -9.04 -13.48
CA GLN A 100 11.38 -8.05 -14.13
C GLN A 100 12.19 -6.78 -14.38
N ALA A 101 11.71 -5.92 -15.28
CA ALA A 101 12.40 -4.68 -15.65
C ALA A 101 12.68 -3.73 -14.46
N ASN A 102 11.93 -3.86 -13.37
CA ASN A 102 12.06 -3.03 -12.16
C ASN A 102 12.77 -3.73 -10.99
N THR A 103 13.37 -4.91 -11.20
CA THR A 103 14.12 -5.61 -10.16
C THR A 103 15.60 -5.32 -10.31
N ASP A 104 16.20 -4.77 -9.27
CA ASP A 104 17.65 -4.77 -9.13
C ASP A 104 18.14 -6.21 -8.94
N LEU A 105 18.74 -6.78 -10.00
CA LEU A 105 19.24 -8.15 -10.04
C LEU A 105 20.27 -8.41 -8.93
N ALA A 106 21.06 -7.40 -8.55
CA ALA A 106 22.04 -7.53 -7.48
C ALA A 106 21.38 -7.68 -6.09
N GLY A 107 20.15 -7.18 -5.93
CA GLY A 107 19.38 -7.26 -4.70
C GLY A 107 18.65 -8.60 -4.47
N LEU A 108 18.44 -9.41 -5.50
CA LEU A 108 17.62 -10.63 -5.41
C LEU A 108 18.07 -11.63 -4.32
N PRO A 109 19.38 -11.90 -4.14
CA PRO A 109 19.85 -12.82 -3.10
C PRO A 109 19.61 -12.29 -1.68
N TYR A 110 19.57 -10.97 -1.49
CA TYR A 110 19.59 -10.33 -0.18
C TYR A 110 18.18 -10.04 0.34
N TYR A 111 17.81 -10.65 1.46
CA TYR A 111 16.50 -10.45 2.08
C TYR A 111 16.20 -8.98 2.41
N HIS A 112 17.20 -8.24 2.88
CA HIS A 112 17.05 -6.80 3.18
C HIS A 112 16.87 -5.93 1.92
N HIS A 113 17.17 -6.47 0.74
CA HIS A 113 16.89 -5.86 -0.56
C HIS A 113 15.70 -6.51 -1.28
N ALA A 114 14.88 -7.29 -0.57
CA ALA A 114 13.67 -7.88 -1.14
C ALA A 114 12.68 -6.80 -1.59
N ASN A 115 12.16 -6.98 -2.80
CA ASN A 115 10.99 -6.27 -3.29
C ASN A 115 9.74 -7.05 -2.91
N TRP A 116 8.73 -6.37 -2.38
CA TRP A 116 7.50 -6.98 -1.91
C TRP A 116 6.32 -6.57 -2.80
N SER A 117 5.42 -7.51 -3.09
CA SER A 117 4.09 -7.17 -3.60
C SER A 117 3.23 -6.66 -2.45
N ARG A 118 2.28 -5.80 -2.80
CA ARG A 118 1.23 -5.33 -1.90
C ARG A 118 -0.12 -5.64 -2.51
N GLY A 119 -1.19 -5.45 -1.74
CA GLY A 119 -2.56 -5.56 -2.22
C GLY A 119 -2.97 -4.50 -3.25
N THR A 120 -2.13 -3.49 -3.48
CA THR A 120 -2.34 -2.47 -4.51
C THR A 120 -1.22 -2.46 -5.54
N ALA A 121 -1.56 -2.06 -6.77
CA ALA A 121 -0.57 -1.82 -7.81
C ALA A 121 0.20 -0.52 -7.55
N GLY A 122 1.53 -0.56 -7.70
CA GLY A 122 2.39 0.61 -7.63
C GLY A 122 3.32 0.66 -8.83
N GLY A 123 3.31 1.79 -9.57
CA GLY A 123 4.24 2.00 -10.69
C GLY A 123 5.69 1.78 -10.24
N GLY A 124 6.43 0.95 -11.00
CA GLY A 124 7.81 0.57 -10.66
C GLY A 124 7.96 -0.26 -9.37
N GLY A 125 6.87 -0.60 -8.67
CA GLY A 125 6.92 -1.20 -7.34
C GLY A 125 7.49 -0.26 -6.26
N LEU A 126 7.42 1.06 -6.47
CA LEU A 126 8.04 2.05 -5.58
C LEU A 126 7.23 2.34 -4.32
N TYR A 127 5.91 2.11 -4.36
CA TYR A 127 4.99 2.26 -3.22
C TYR A 127 5.22 3.55 -2.39
N PRO A 128 5.06 4.75 -3.00
CA PRO A 128 5.41 6.02 -2.35
C PRO A 128 4.41 6.43 -1.25
N VAL A 129 3.25 5.77 -1.16
CA VAL A 129 2.16 6.11 -0.25
C VAL A 129 2.45 5.55 1.14
N SER A 130 2.04 6.27 2.17
CA SER A 130 2.08 5.79 3.56
C SER A 130 0.68 5.88 4.15
N VAL A 131 0.30 4.85 4.91
CA VAL A 131 -0.98 4.79 5.64
C VAL A 131 -0.71 5.16 7.09
N HIS A 132 -1.52 6.05 7.64
CA HIS A 132 -1.51 6.43 9.06
C HIS A 132 -2.90 6.17 9.63
N TRP A 133 -2.96 5.72 10.88
CA TRP A 133 -4.23 5.47 11.56
C TRP A 133 -4.43 6.52 12.65
N ALA A 134 -5.42 7.39 12.45
CA ALA A 134 -5.86 8.31 13.49
C ALA A 134 -6.83 7.59 14.45
N SER A 135 -6.45 7.44 15.71
CA SER A 135 -7.33 6.92 16.78
C SER A 135 -7.97 8.08 17.54
N GLY A 136 -9.28 8.01 17.74
CA GLY A 136 -10.04 8.95 18.56
C GLY A 136 -10.19 8.49 20.02
N PRO A 137 -10.84 9.29 20.89
CA PRO A 137 -11.04 8.96 22.30
C PRO A 137 -11.85 7.69 22.55
N SER A 138 -12.69 7.29 21.60
CA SER A 138 -13.46 6.03 21.66
C SER A 138 -12.77 4.88 20.95
N GLY A 139 -11.52 5.07 20.52
CA GLY A 139 -10.74 4.08 19.79
C GLY A 139 -10.12 3.03 20.72
N PRO A 140 -9.68 1.89 20.16
CA PRO A 140 -9.06 0.81 20.93
C PRO A 140 -7.61 1.12 21.34
N LEU A 141 -7.03 2.22 20.86
CA LEU A 141 -5.68 2.69 21.21
C LEU A 141 -5.69 4.14 21.67
N THR A 142 -4.60 4.56 22.32
CA THR A 142 -4.33 5.95 22.72
C THR A 142 -4.66 6.91 21.58
N PRO A 143 -5.45 7.97 21.84
CA PRO A 143 -5.83 8.93 20.82
C PRO A 143 -4.61 9.61 20.20
N GLY A 144 -4.58 9.74 18.87
CA GLY A 144 -3.43 10.26 18.15
C GLY A 144 -3.30 9.71 16.74
N LEU A 145 -2.10 9.85 16.18
CA LEU A 145 -1.65 9.32 14.89
C LEU A 145 -0.56 8.27 15.08
#